data_AF-A0A7Y6PVQ7-F1
#
_entry.id   AF-A0A7Y6PVQ7-F1
#
_cell.length_a   1.000
_cell.length_b   1.000
_cell.length_c   1.000
_cell.angle_alpha   90.00
_cell.angle_beta   90.00
_cell.angle_gamma   90.00
#
_symmetry.space_group_name_H-M   'P 1'
#
loop_
_entity.id
_entity.type
_entity.pdbx_description
1 polymer ?
#
loop_
_entity_poly.entity_id
_entity_poly.type
_entity_poly.pdbx_seq_one_letter_code
_entity_poly.pdbx_strand_id
1 'polypeptide(L)'
;MGKRLSLAALACLIACGPPSRKGGVGDDDGSNGGVDSSVTDDGCADGTELIYTIDQFNYRLSQFDPATKTFHDLGSLSCPGGGTPFSMSVDRSGNAWVLYTTGELFKVAINSGLTCTKLPWTSPNGLEVFGMGFSTDMPGGSTESLYIGGGQTQTQTSFTLARVDPTTMATTVLGTQSALPEMTGTGNAELWGFMPEPTTARVVQFDKSTGAILTTHVESQLGGTMTAYAFAHWGGHFWVFLQKGAETSTTVYEVDGMTGVISTATPATGRTIVGAGVSTCAPVVIL
;
A
#
# COMPACT_ATOMS: atom_id res chain seq x y z
N MET A 1 -46.23 -50.43 27.00
CA MET A 1 -46.85 -49.20 26.48
C MET A 1 -45.77 -48.16 26.22
N GLY A 2 -45.76 -47.52 25.04
CA GLY A 2 -45.03 -46.26 24.82
C GLY A 2 -43.73 -46.32 24.01
N LYS A 3 -43.78 -46.68 22.72
CA LYS A 3 -42.74 -46.30 21.74
C LYS A 3 -42.84 -44.78 21.49
N ARG A 4 -41.76 -44.03 21.67
CA ARG A 4 -41.65 -42.65 21.17
C ARG A 4 -40.70 -42.65 19.96
N LEU A 5 -41.30 -42.44 18.79
CA LEU A 5 -40.62 -42.12 17.53
C LEU A 5 -40.13 -40.67 17.65
N SER A 6 -38.82 -40.42 17.53
CA SER A 6 -38.28 -39.08 17.30
C SER A 6 -38.05 -38.90 15.80
N LEU A 7 -38.80 -37.95 15.24
CA LEU A 7 -38.70 -37.49 13.86
C LEU A 7 -37.52 -36.51 13.78
N ALA A 8 -36.44 -36.88 13.08
CA ALA A 8 -35.34 -35.96 12.77
C ALA A 8 -35.68 -35.20 11.49
N ALA A 9 -36.02 -33.92 11.62
CA ALA A 9 -36.27 -33.02 10.51
C ALA A 9 -34.94 -32.64 9.84
N LEU A 10 -34.81 -33.01 8.56
CA LEU A 10 -33.69 -32.65 7.70
C LEU A 10 -33.92 -31.22 7.19
N ALA A 11 -33.20 -30.24 7.74
CA ALA A 11 -33.24 -28.85 7.27
C ALA A 11 -32.26 -28.69 6.10
N CYS A 12 -32.78 -28.63 4.87
CA CYS A 12 -32.05 -28.16 3.70
C CYS A 12 -31.84 -26.64 3.81
N LEU A 13 -30.62 -26.21 4.11
CA LEU A 13 -30.19 -24.82 3.90
C LEU A 13 -29.97 -24.61 2.40
N ILE A 14 -30.90 -23.87 1.78
CA ILE A 14 -30.78 -23.36 0.42
C ILE A 14 -29.69 -22.28 0.43
N ALA A 15 -28.56 -22.56 -0.22
CA ALA A 15 -27.53 -21.56 -0.48
C ALA A 15 -28.04 -20.56 -1.52
N CYS A 16 -28.30 -19.33 -1.11
CA CYS A 16 -28.47 -18.21 -2.04
C CYS A 16 -27.10 -17.83 -2.59
N GLY A 17 -26.85 -18.09 -3.88
CA GLY A 17 -25.72 -17.54 -4.61
C GLY A 17 -25.82 -16.01 -4.73
N PRO A 18 -24.71 -15.30 -4.96
CA PRO A 18 -24.71 -13.85 -5.11
C PRO A 18 -25.51 -13.42 -6.35
N PRO A 19 -26.24 -12.30 -6.30
CA PRO A 19 -27.01 -11.82 -7.45
C PRO A 19 -26.07 -11.32 -8.55
N SER A 20 -26.38 -11.70 -9.79
CA SER A 20 -25.70 -11.27 -11.01
C SER A 20 -25.81 -9.75 -11.21
N ARG A 21 -24.69 -9.05 -11.41
CA ARG A 21 -24.66 -7.63 -11.77
C ARG A 21 -25.13 -7.46 -13.21
N LYS A 22 -26.30 -6.85 -13.41
CA LYS A 22 -26.78 -6.40 -14.73
C LYS A 22 -26.12 -5.05 -15.06
N GLY A 23 -25.40 -5.00 -16.18
CA GLY A 23 -24.98 -3.74 -16.80
C GLY A 23 -26.19 -3.01 -17.37
N GLY A 24 -26.39 -1.77 -16.94
CA GLY A 24 -27.34 -0.83 -17.52
C GLY A 24 -26.58 0.27 -18.23
N VAL A 25 -26.66 0.27 -19.55
CA VAL A 25 -26.32 1.43 -20.39
C VAL A 25 -27.49 2.40 -20.32
N GLY A 26 -27.22 3.66 -20.00
CA GLY A 26 -28.17 4.75 -20.07
C GLY A 26 -27.43 6.01 -20.51
N ASP A 27 -27.75 6.48 -21.71
CA ASP A 27 -27.28 7.72 -22.29
C ASP A 27 -28.05 8.94 -21.75
N ASP A 28 -27.40 10.10 -21.88
CA ASP A 28 -27.91 11.47 -22.09
C ASP A 28 -27.74 12.57 -21.00
N ASP A 29 -27.06 13.61 -21.50
CA ASP A 29 -27.23 15.06 -21.33
C ASP A 29 -26.79 15.82 -20.06
N GLY A 30 -25.57 16.39 -20.16
CA GLY A 30 -25.37 17.84 -20.27
C GLY A 30 -25.53 18.72 -19.02
N SER A 31 -24.41 19.15 -18.42
CA SER A 31 -24.26 20.50 -17.87
C SER A 31 -22.80 20.90 -17.70
N ASN A 32 -22.53 22.18 -17.91
CA ASN A 32 -21.24 22.84 -18.06
C ASN A 32 -20.78 23.51 -16.74
N GLY A 33 -19.50 23.41 -16.42
CA GLY A 33 -18.76 24.43 -15.66
C GLY A 33 -18.42 24.12 -14.20
N GLY A 34 -17.20 23.65 -13.98
CA GLY A 34 -16.52 23.63 -12.69
C GLY A 34 -15.25 22.79 -12.79
N VAL A 35 -14.09 23.37 -12.50
CA VAL A 35 -12.82 22.63 -12.45
C VAL A 35 -12.91 21.68 -11.26
N ASP A 36 -13.31 20.45 -11.51
CA ASP A 36 -13.50 19.42 -10.50
C ASP A 36 -12.43 18.35 -10.65
N SER A 37 -11.77 18.01 -9.55
CA SER A 37 -11.01 16.77 -9.50
C SER A 37 -12.07 15.69 -9.48
N SER A 38 -12.32 15.03 -10.61
CA SER A 38 -13.35 14.01 -10.77
C SER A 38 -13.11 12.91 -9.74
N VAL A 39 -13.89 12.98 -8.66
CA VAL A 39 -14.05 11.90 -7.72
C VAL A 39 -15.08 10.96 -8.34
N THR A 40 -14.66 9.74 -8.65
CA THR A 40 -15.56 8.68 -9.15
C THR A 40 -16.62 8.34 -8.10
N ASP A 41 -17.72 7.68 -8.50
CA ASP A 41 -18.85 7.34 -7.61
C ASP A 41 -18.46 6.52 -6.36
N ASP A 42 -17.28 5.90 -6.36
CA ASP A 42 -16.69 5.17 -5.24
C ASP A 42 -15.78 6.03 -4.33
N GLY A 43 -15.67 7.34 -4.57
CA GLY A 43 -14.92 8.26 -3.73
C GLY A 43 -13.41 8.30 -4.01
N CYS A 44 -12.99 7.90 -5.22
CA CYS A 44 -11.60 7.83 -5.64
C CYS A 44 -11.28 8.93 -6.65
N ALA A 45 -10.10 9.53 -6.57
CA ALA A 45 -9.66 10.44 -7.63
C ALA A 45 -9.26 9.64 -8.89
N ASP A 46 -9.54 10.19 -10.08
CA ASP A 46 -9.11 9.61 -11.35
C ASP A 46 -7.59 9.31 -11.37
N GLY A 47 -7.23 8.16 -11.97
CA GLY A 47 -5.84 7.79 -12.18
C GLY A 47 -5.19 7.13 -10.96
N THR A 48 -5.92 6.94 -9.86
CA THR A 48 -5.39 6.34 -8.62
C THR A 48 -5.35 4.81 -8.66
N GLU A 49 -5.61 4.21 -9.83
CA GLU A 49 -5.71 2.78 -10.01
C GLU A 49 -4.35 2.09 -10.22
N LEU A 50 -3.25 2.84 -10.38
CA LEU A 50 -1.89 2.30 -10.60
C LEU A 50 -0.98 2.44 -9.38
N ILE A 51 0.17 1.77 -9.42
CA ILE A 51 1.25 1.92 -8.42
C ILE A 51 2.03 3.20 -8.72
N TYR A 52 2.30 3.99 -7.69
CA TYR A 52 3.22 5.12 -7.76
C TYR A 52 4.50 4.79 -7.03
N THR A 53 5.64 5.17 -7.57
CA THR A 53 6.97 4.93 -6.97
C THR A 53 7.77 6.21 -6.87
N ILE A 54 8.62 6.32 -5.84
CA ILE A 54 9.55 7.43 -5.67
C ILE A 54 11.01 6.94 -5.64
N ASP A 55 11.84 7.55 -6.49
CA ASP A 55 13.28 7.34 -6.52
C ASP A 55 13.99 8.20 -5.46
N GLN A 56 14.95 7.59 -4.76
CA GLN A 56 15.67 8.22 -3.66
C GLN A 56 16.58 9.38 -4.09
N PHE A 57 17.27 9.26 -5.23
CA PHE A 57 18.41 10.13 -5.55
C PHE A 57 18.06 11.23 -6.55
N ASN A 58 17.14 10.97 -7.47
CA ASN A 58 16.67 11.96 -8.44
C ASN A 58 15.25 12.49 -8.12
N TYR A 59 14.67 12.04 -7.01
CA TYR A 59 13.36 12.47 -6.50
C TYR A 59 12.23 12.22 -7.50
N ARG A 60 12.42 11.34 -8.49
CA ARG A 60 11.46 11.08 -9.56
C ARG A 60 10.28 10.31 -9.01
N LEU A 61 9.11 10.95 -9.04
CA LEU A 61 7.83 10.28 -8.92
C LEU A 61 7.47 9.69 -10.29
N SER A 62 7.13 8.41 -10.31
CA SER A 62 6.69 7.70 -11.51
C SER A 62 5.42 6.89 -11.20
N GLN A 63 4.57 6.74 -12.21
CA GLN A 63 3.58 5.66 -12.26
C GLN A 63 4.27 4.38 -12.73
N PHE A 64 3.91 3.25 -12.14
CA PHE A 64 4.26 1.91 -12.57
C PHE A 64 2.97 1.19 -12.95
N ASP A 65 2.88 0.77 -14.21
CA ASP A 65 1.79 -0.06 -14.71
C ASP A 65 2.15 -1.53 -14.49
N PRO A 66 1.44 -2.25 -13.60
CA PRO A 66 1.78 -3.63 -13.29
C PRO A 66 1.44 -4.60 -14.43
N ALA A 67 0.47 -4.28 -15.29
CA ALA A 67 0.09 -5.11 -16.43
C ALA A 67 1.17 -5.11 -17.52
N THR A 68 1.75 -3.94 -17.81
CA THR A 68 2.79 -3.80 -18.83
C THR A 68 4.22 -3.83 -18.26
N LYS A 69 4.36 -3.69 -16.93
CA LYS A 69 5.62 -3.61 -16.19
C LYS A 69 6.49 -2.43 -16.63
N THR A 70 5.84 -1.32 -16.94
CA THR A 70 6.49 -0.10 -17.44
C THR A 70 6.33 1.06 -16.48
N PHE A 71 7.30 1.98 -16.51
CA PHE A 71 7.29 3.21 -15.74
C PHE A 71 6.92 4.39 -16.63
N HIS A 72 6.05 5.26 -16.14
CA HIS A 72 5.75 6.56 -16.69
C HIS A 72 6.16 7.65 -15.69
N ASP A 73 7.13 8.47 -16.06
CA ASP A 73 7.71 9.48 -15.19
C ASP A 73 6.79 10.71 -15.10
N LEU A 74 6.43 11.12 -13.89
CA LEU A 74 5.57 12.28 -13.64
C LEU A 74 6.37 13.57 -13.39
N GLY A 75 7.54 13.46 -12.77
CA GLY A 75 8.38 14.61 -12.45
C GLY A 75 9.23 14.39 -11.21
N SER A 76 10.14 15.33 -10.91
CA SER A 76 10.97 15.29 -9.70
C SER A 76 10.30 16.11 -8.62
N LEU A 77 10.20 15.57 -7.41
CA LEU A 77 9.69 16.31 -6.27
C LEU A 77 10.67 17.41 -5.87
N SER A 78 10.11 18.56 -5.49
CA SER A 78 10.87 19.73 -5.00
C SER A 78 10.33 20.18 -3.64
N CYS A 79 10.09 19.22 -2.74
CA CYS A 79 9.59 19.52 -1.40
C CYS A 79 10.61 20.34 -0.61
N PRO A 80 10.17 21.38 0.13
CA PRO A 80 11.09 22.24 0.87
C PRO A 80 11.67 21.48 2.07
N GLY A 81 13.00 21.44 2.19
CA GLY A 81 13.66 20.74 3.29
C GLY A 81 15.03 20.21 2.88
N GLY A 82 15.57 19.30 3.69
CA GLY A 82 16.77 18.53 3.37
C GLY A 82 16.45 17.03 3.22
N GLY A 83 17.47 16.24 2.88
CA GLY A 83 17.36 14.79 2.80
C GLY A 83 16.78 14.28 1.48
N THR A 84 16.50 12.98 1.48
CA THR A 84 15.99 12.20 0.35
C THR A 84 14.69 11.50 0.75
N PRO A 85 13.82 11.13 -0.21
CA PRO A 85 12.68 10.27 0.07
C PRO A 85 13.12 8.99 0.80
N PHE A 86 12.26 8.52 1.69
CA PHE A 86 12.47 7.36 2.54
C PHE A 86 11.42 6.28 2.31
N SER A 87 10.15 6.67 2.30
CA SER A 87 8.98 5.81 2.03
C SER A 87 7.87 6.67 1.45
N MET A 88 6.86 6.02 0.84
CA MET A 88 5.70 6.70 0.28
C MET A 88 4.46 5.81 0.27
N SER A 89 3.29 6.40 0.54
CA SER A 89 1.97 5.81 0.23
C SER A 89 1.10 6.82 -0.53
N VAL A 90 0.01 6.37 -1.15
CA VAL A 90 -0.94 7.24 -1.86
C VAL A 90 -2.32 7.17 -1.20
N ASP A 91 -2.95 8.32 -0.95
CA ASP A 91 -4.32 8.40 -0.42
C ASP A 91 -5.37 8.35 -1.54
N ARG A 92 -6.64 8.12 -1.17
CA ARG A 92 -7.79 8.06 -2.10
C ARG A 92 -8.01 9.34 -2.89
N SER A 93 -7.53 10.46 -2.38
CA SER A 93 -7.63 11.77 -3.01
C SER A 93 -6.49 12.03 -4.01
N GLY A 94 -5.67 11.02 -4.32
CA GLY A 94 -4.58 11.13 -5.28
C GLY A 94 -3.40 11.97 -4.77
N ASN A 95 -3.16 11.96 -3.46
CA ASN A 95 -1.95 12.56 -2.90
C ASN A 95 -0.94 11.49 -2.49
N ALA A 96 0.32 11.69 -2.87
CA ALA A 96 1.43 10.92 -2.34
C ALA A 96 1.87 11.49 -0.99
N TRP A 97 1.92 10.65 0.03
CA TRP A 97 2.46 10.95 1.35
C TRP A 97 3.89 10.44 1.37
N VAL A 98 4.87 11.34 1.39
CA VAL A 98 6.29 11.03 1.23
C VAL A 98 7.03 11.38 2.52
N LEU A 99 7.61 10.37 3.17
CA LEU A 99 8.54 10.58 4.28
C LEU A 99 9.92 10.86 3.71
N TYR A 100 10.62 11.83 4.29
CA TYR A 100 12.02 12.13 3.98
C TYR A 100 12.94 11.60 5.08
N THR A 101 14.21 11.37 4.75
CA THR A 101 15.25 10.93 5.70
C THR A 101 15.51 11.93 6.84
N THR A 102 14.99 13.15 6.75
CA THR A 102 14.97 14.15 7.83
C THR A 102 13.85 13.94 8.86
N GLY A 103 12.96 12.97 8.63
CA GLY A 103 11.77 12.72 9.45
C GLY A 103 10.58 13.61 9.10
N GLU A 104 10.70 14.47 8.09
CA GLU A 104 9.61 15.31 7.61
C GLU A 104 8.68 14.52 6.69
N LEU A 105 7.37 14.68 6.89
CA LEU A 105 6.33 14.07 6.08
C LEU A 105 5.68 15.13 5.19
N PHE A 106 5.58 14.86 3.89
CA PHE A 106 4.95 15.76 2.93
C PHE A 106 3.78 15.08 2.25
N LYS A 107 2.73 15.86 1.99
CA LYS A 107 1.65 15.49 1.07
C LYS A 107 1.93 16.14 -0.28
N VAL A 108 1.92 15.36 -1.36
CA VAL A 108 2.24 15.78 -2.73
C VAL A 108 1.02 15.56 -3.62
N ALA A 109 0.53 16.61 -4.25
CA ALA A 109 -0.62 16.52 -5.16
C ALA A 109 -0.20 15.96 -6.53
N ILE A 110 -0.44 14.66 -6.74
CA ILE A 110 0.02 13.93 -7.94
C ILE A 110 -0.56 14.54 -9.21
N ASN A 111 -1.88 14.76 -9.22
CA ASN A 111 -2.63 15.26 -10.37
C ASN A 111 -2.67 16.80 -10.44
N SER A 112 -1.93 17.50 -9.58
CA SER A 112 -1.90 18.96 -9.49
C SER A 112 -0.48 19.51 -9.39
N GLY A 113 0.35 19.11 -10.36
CA GLY A 113 1.69 19.69 -10.55
C GLY A 113 2.74 19.29 -9.51
N LEU A 114 2.53 18.20 -8.76
CA LEU A 114 3.47 17.67 -7.76
C LEU A 114 3.80 18.66 -6.64
N THR A 115 2.84 19.51 -6.28
CA THR A 115 3.04 20.52 -5.23
C THR A 115 3.14 19.85 -3.86
N CYS A 116 4.21 20.16 -3.11
CA CYS A 116 4.44 19.62 -1.77
C CYS A 116 3.81 20.50 -0.67
N THR A 117 3.09 19.87 0.25
CA THR A 117 2.58 20.47 1.49
C THR A 117 3.17 19.73 2.68
N LYS A 118 3.91 20.44 3.54
CA LYS A 118 4.46 19.84 4.77
C LYS A 118 3.31 19.47 5.72
N LEU A 119 3.29 18.24 6.20
CA LEU A 119 2.35 17.78 7.21
C LEU A 119 2.90 18.07 8.62
N PRO A 120 2.04 18.28 9.62
CA PRO A 120 2.44 18.57 11.00
C PRO A 120 2.90 17.29 11.74
N TRP A 121 3.73 16.47 11.09
CA TRP A 121 4.31 15.27 11.68
C TRP A 121 5.42 15.65 12.65
N THR A 122 5.34 15.14 13.88
CA THR A 122 6.27 15.44 14.98
C THR A 122 7.02 14.21 15.48
N SER A 123 6.99 13.11 14.71
CA SER A 123 7.62 11.84 15.06
C SER A 123 7.18 11.28 16.42
N PRO A 124 5.87 11.16 16.70
CA PRO A 124 5.39 10.60 17.96
C PRO A 124 5.95 9.20 18.19
N ASN A 125 6.25 8.86 19.44
CA ASN A 125 6.85 7.58 19.83
C ASN A 125 8.20 7.27 19.15
N GLY A 126 8.93 8.31 18.71
CA GLY A 126 10.22 8.15 18.04
C GLY A 126 10.09 7.60 16.61
N LEU A 127 8.93 7.73 15.97
CA LEU A 127 8.69 7.34 14.58
C LEU A 127 9.27 8.38 13.61
N GLU A 128 10.60 8.40 13.49
CA GLU A 128 11.35 9.32 12.63
C GLU A 128 11.52 8.76 11.21
N VAL A 129 11.77 7.45 11.09
CA VAL A 129 11.83 6.72 9.83
C VAL A 129 10.88 5.53 9.88
N PHE A 130 10.03 5.38 8.87
CA PHE A 130 9.01 4.34 8.80
C PHE A 130 8.62 4.06 7.35
N GLY A 131 8.26 2.81 7.09
CA GLY A 131 7.46 2.47 5.92
C GLY A 131 5.98 2.70 6.20
N MET A 132 5.17 2.91 5.16
CA MET A 132 3.79 3.32 5.33
C MET A 132 2.84 2.80 4.24
N GLY A 133 1.56 2.67 4.59
CA GLY A 133 0.51 2.27 3.65
C GLY A 133 -0.87 2.70 4.13
N PHE A 134 -1.68 3.26 3.23
CA PHE A 134 -3.11 3.49 3.46
C PHE A 134 -3.90 2.18 3.35
N SER A 135 -4.90 2.00 4.20
CA SER A 135 -5.85 0.87 4.15
C SER A 135 -7.26 1.38 4.45
N THR A 136 -8.25 0.91 3.68
CA THR A 136 -9.66 1.24 3.94
C THR A 136 -10.03 0.78 5.34
N ASP A 137 -10.80 1.58 6.07
CA ASP A 137 -11.15 1.25 7.44
C ASP A 137 -12.01 -0.02 7.51
N MET A 138 -12.97 -0.13 6.60
CA MET A 138 -13.92 -1.24 6.49
C MET A 138 -14.09 -1.67 5.03
N PRO A 139 -14.35 -2.97 4.74
CA PRO A 139 -14.55 -3.42 3.36
C PRO A 139 -15.65 -2.63 2.65
N GLY A 140 -15.35 -2.10 1.46
CA GLY A 140 -16.30 -1.26 0.70
C GLY A 140 -16.58 0.12 1.31
N GLY A 141 -15.81 0.54 2.33
CA GLY A 141 -15.90 1.87 2.92
C GLY A 141 -15.23 2.95 2.07
N SER A 142 -15.53 4.21 2.39
CA SER A 142 -14.96 5.41 1.76
C SER A 142 -13.90 6.11 2.61
N THR A 143 -13.66 5.63 3.84
CA THR A 143 -12.64 6.17 4.75
C THR A 143 -11.46 5.23 4.84
N GLU A 144 -10.29 5.80 5.10
CA GLU A 144 -9.05 5.06 5.25
C GLU A 144 -8.18 5.68 6.34
N SER A 145 -7.26 4.85 6.83
CA SER A 145 -6.26 5.26 7.79
C SER A 145 -4.87 5.01 7.22
N LEU A 146 -3.91 5.85 7.61
CA LEU A 146 -2.51 5.58 7.34
C LEU A 146 -1.99 4.61 8.39
N TYR A 147 -1.27 3.57 7.99
CA TYR A 147 -0.55 2.70 8.89
C TYR A 147 0.94 2.84 8.63
N ILE A 148 1.72 2.88 9.71
CA ILE A 148 3.17 3.10 9.67
C ILE A 148 3.88 2.07 10.53
N GLY A 149 5.04 1.60 10.06
CA GLY A 149 5.93 0.72 10.82
C GLY A 149 7.34 1.30 10.81
N GLY A 150 7.90 1.61 11.99
CA GLY A 150 9.24 2.20 12.04
C GLY A 150 9.76 2.58 13.42
N GLY A 151 10.71 3.50 13.44
CA GLY A 151 11.42 3.90 14.65
C GLY A 151 12.30 5.13 14.41
N GLN A 152 13.30 5.31 15.28
CA GLN A 152 14.25 6.41 15.24
C GLN A 152 15.28 6.20 14.13
N THR A 153 15.68 4.95 13.87
CA THR A 153 16.67 4.59 12.85
C THR A 153 16.29 3.29 12.14
N GLN A 154 16.88 3.07 10.97
CA GLN A 154 16.72 1.82 10.21
C GLN A 154 17.46 0.62 10.82
N THR A 155 18.35 0.85 11.79
CA THR A 155 19.26 -0.17 12.33
C THR A 155 18.77 -0.78 13.64
N GLN A 156 17.53 -0.47 14.03
CA GLN A 156 16.92 -1.02 15.23
C GLN A 156 16.51 -2.48 15.04
N THR A 157 16.33 -3.18 16.16
CA THR A 157 15.89 -4.58 16.19
C THR A 157 14.40 -4.74 16.53
N SER A 158 13.71 -3.62 16.77
CA SER A 158 12.28 -3.57 17.10
C SER A 158 11.71 -2.26 16.57
N PHE A 159 10.64 -2.37 15.80
CA PHE A 159 9.98 -1.25 15.13
C PHE A 159 8.54 -1.15 15.62
N THR A 160 8.07 0.06 15.90
CA THR A 160 6.69 0.32 16.32
C THR A 160 5.78 0.28 15.09
N LEU A 161 4.70 -0.51 15.17
CA LEU A 161 3.59 -0.50 14.23
C LEU A 161 2.46 0.36 14.81
N ALA A 162 1.96 1.32 14.03
CA ALA A 162 0.95 2.27 14.47
C ALA A 162 -0.06 2.61 13.37
N ARG A 163 -1.26 3.00 13.80
CA ARG A 163 -2.27 3.65 12.96
C ARG A 163 -2.20 5.16 13.17
N VAL A 164 -2.29 5.92 12.09
CA VAL A 164 -2.30 7.38 12.07
C VAL A 164 -3.60 7.86 11.45
N ASP A 165 -4.28 8.77 12.16
CA ASP A 165 -5.39 9.53 11.62
C ASP A 165 -4.85 10.59 10.63
N PRO A 166 -5.20 10.53 9.34
CA PRO A 166 -4.62 11.39 8.32
C PRO A 166 -5.06 12.86 8.42
N THR A 167 -6.08 13.18 9.23
CA THR A 167 -6.55 14.55 9.44
C THR A 167 -5.82 15.21 10.61
N THR A 168 -5.65 14.46 11.70
CA THR A 168 -5.15 15.00 12.98
C THR A 168 -3.71 14.63 13.29
N MET A 169 -3.11 13.69 12.55
CA MET A 169 -1.84 13.03 12.86
C MET A 169 -1.84 12.24 14.17
N ALA A 170 -3.01 12.03 14.78
CA ALA A 170 -3.13 11.25 16.00
C ALA A 170 -2.64 9.82 15.75
N THR A 171 -1.68 9.37 16.56
CA THR A 171 -0.99 8.09 16.38
C THR A 171 -1.41 7.11 17.48
N THR A 172 -1.91 5.94 17.09
CA THR A 172 -2.27 4.84 17.99
C THR A 172 -1.32 3.67 17.76
N VAL A 173 -0.53 3.32 18.77
CA VAL A 173 0.39 2.17 18.71
C VAL A 173 -0.41 0.87 18.74
N LEU A 174 -0.10 -0.02 17.81
CA LEU A 174 -0.74 -1.32 17.66
C LEU A 174 0.15 -2.45 18.21
N GLY A 175 1.47 -2.32 18.06
CA GLY A 175 2.44 -3.31 18.52
C GLY A 175 3.84 -3.05 18.00
N THR A 176 4.67 -4.09 17.98
CA THR A 176 6.06 -4.02 17.47
C THR A 176 6.35 -5.12 16.47
N GLN A 177 7.24 -4.85 15.50
CA GLN A 177 7.74 -5.78 14.50
C GLN A 177 9.26 -5.94 14.59
N SER A 178 9.78 -7.09 14.19
CA SER A 178 11.21 -7.41 14.22
C SER A 178 12.01 -6.81 13.05
N ALA A 179 11.33 -6.29 12.03
CA ALA A 179 11.91 -5.69 10.83
C ALA A 179 11.15 -4.41 10.49
N LEU A 180 11.81 -3.49 9.80
CA LEU A 180 11.21 -2.27 9.27
C LEU A 180 10.35 -2.65 8.05
N PRO A 181 9.00 -2.55 8.12
CA PRO A 181 8.16 -2.95 7.01
C PRO A 181 7.93 -1.79 6.04
N GLU A 182 7.95 -2.06 4.75
CA GLU A 182 7.21 -1.24 3.77
C GLU A 182 5.80 -1.82 3.62
N MET A 183 4.79 -0.96 3.53
CA MET A 183 3.39 -1.36 3.79
C MET A 183 2.45 -0.95 2.66
N THR A 184 1.35 -1.68 2.53
CA THR A 184 0.28 -1.37 1.58
C THR A 184 -1.03 -1.90 2.13
N GLY A 185 -2.14 -1.20 1.93
CA GLY A 185 -3.46 -1.69 2.32
C GLY A 185 -4.43 -1.63 1.15
N THR A 186 -5.51 -2.41 1.25
CA THR A 186 -6.42 -2.66 0.12
C THR A 186 -7.81 -2.06 0.35
N GLY A 187 -8.61 -1.99 -0.72
CA GLY A 187 -10.04 -1.67 -0.66
C GLY A 187 -10.88 -2.66 0.16
N ASN A 188 -10.37 -3.88 0.37
CA ASN A 188 -10.98 -4.91 1.22
C ASN A 188 -10.62 -4.75 2.71
N ALA A 189 -10.04 -3.60 3.09
CA ALA A 189 -9.68 -3.29 4.45
C ALA A 189 -8.58 -4.19 5.03
N GLU A 190 -7.71 -4.73 4.18
CA GLU A 190 -6.53 -5.48 4.57
C GLU A 190 -5.32 -4.55 4.68
N LEU A 191 -4.35 -4.98 5.50
CA LEU A 191 -3.07 -4.32 5.64
C LEU A 191 -1.96 -5.36 5.47
N TRP A 192 -1.05 -5.11 4.55
CA TRP A 192 0.04 -5.99 4.21
C TRP A 192 1.37 -5.25 4.32
N GLY A 193 2.45 -6.00 4.54
CA GLY A 193 3.80 -5.43 4.51
C GLY A 193 4.85 -6.41 4.02
N PHE A 194 5.86 -5.85 3.38
CA PHE A 194 7.10 -6.53 3.06
C PHE A 194 8.11 -6.29 4.19
N MET A 195 8.62 -7.38 4.76
CA MET A 195 9.62 -7.37 5.82
C MET A 195 10.92 -7.99 5.30
N PRO A 196 11.97 -7.19 5.05
CA PRO A 196 13.26 -7.71 4.65
C PRO A 196 14.00 -8.33 5.84
N GLU A 197 14.70 -9.45 5.59
CA GLU A 197 15.57 -10.11 6.57
C GLU A 197 16.93 -10.49 5.93
N PRO A 198 17.98 -10.71 6.73
CA PRO A 198 19.31 -11.01 6.17
C PRO A 198 19.37 -12.26 5.30
N THR A 199 18.58 -13.30 5.62
CA THR A 199 18.61 -14.61 4.96
C THR A 199 17.29 -14.97 4.27
N THR A 200 16.27 -14.10 4.35
CA THR A 200 14.95 -14.32 3.76
C THR A 200 14.24 -12.98 3.57
N ALA A 201 13.02 -12.98 3.07
CA ALA A 201 12.09 -11.88 3.27
C ALA A 201 10.69 -12.46 3.49
N ARG A 202 9.77 -11.65 3.97
CA ARG A 202 8.37 -12.06 4.16
C ARG A 202 7.42 -11.02 3.62
N VAL A 203 6.33 -11.48 3.02
CA VAL A 203 5.12 -10.68 2.85
C VAL A 203 4.13 -11.13 3.91
N VAL A 204 3.63 -10.21 4.72
CA VAL A 204 2.75 -10.53 5.85
C VAL A 204 1.49 -9.70 5.84
N GLN A 205 0.40 -10.29 6.33
CA GLN A 205 -0.83 -9.55 6.64
C GLN A 205 -0.82 -9.16 8.11
N PHE A 206 -1.09 -7.90 8.40
CA PHE A 206 -1.22 -7.38 9.76
C PHE A 206 -2.69 -7.29 10.16
N ASP A 207 -2.98 -7.68 11.39
CA ASP A 207 -4.22 -7.30 12.06
C ASP A 207 -4.19 -5.81 12.38
N LYS A 208 -5.15 -5.05 11.84
CA LYS A 208 -5.18 -3.58 11.97
C LYS A 208 -5.49 -3.08 13.39
N SER A 209 -5.93 -3.95 14.30
CA SER A 209 -6.28 -3.59 15.68
C SER A 209 -5.17 -3.92 16.66
N THR A 210 -4.41 -4.99 16.43
CA THR A 210 -3.41 -5.52 17.35
C THR A 210 -1.99 -5.52 16.78
N GLY A 211 -1.83 -5.27 15.47
CA GLY A 211 -0.55 -5.38 14.79
C GLY A 211 -0.01 -6.81 14.66
N ALA A 212 -0.77 -7.83 15.08
CA ALA A 212 -0.36 -9.22 14.98
C ALA A 212 -0.24 -9.65 13.51
N ILE A 213 0.68 -10.57 13.22
CA ILE A 213 0.79 -11.18 11.89
C ILE A 213 -0.28 -12.27 11.77
N LEU A 214 -1.18 -12.11 10.79
CA LEU A 214 -2.26 -13.05 10.48
C LEU A 214 -1.83 -14.11 9.46
N THR A 215 -1.11 -13.66 8.43
CA THR A 215 -0.67 -14.48 7.29
C THR A 215 0.79 -14.19 7.00
N THR A 216 1.53 -15.19 6.54
CA THR A 216 2.94 -15.05 6.13
C THR A 216 3.22 -15.84 4.86
N HIS A 217 3.70 -15.13 3.85
CA HIS A 217 4.35 -15.69 2.68
C HIS A 217 5.87 -15.55 2.87
N VAL A 218 6.61 -16.65 2.76
CA VAL A 218 8.07 -16.66 2.95
C VAL A 218 8.76 -16.56 1.60
N GLU A 219 9.46 -15.46 1.40
CA GLU A 219 10.09 -15.08 0.12
C GLU A 219 11.62 -15.29 0.17
N SER A 220 12.05 -16.54 0.30
CA SER A 220 13.47 -16.88 0.44
C SER A 220 14.37 -16.32 -0.69
N GLN A 221 13.83 -16.20 -1.91
CA GLN A 221 14.54 -15.66 -3.08
C GLN A 221 14.81 -14.15 -2.97
N LEU A 222 14.05 -13.45 -2.13
CA LEU A 222 14.17 -12.01 -1.92
C LEU A 222 15.12 -11.67 -0.78
N GLY A 223 15.69 -12.66 -0.07
CA GLY A 223 16.68 -12.42 0.97
C GLY A 223 17.98 -11.77 0.46
N GLY A 224 18.71 -11.13 1.38
CA GLY A 224 20.00 -10.51 1.11
C GLY A 224 20.17 -9.17 1.83
N THR A 225 21.32 -8.52 1.61
CA THR A 225 21.57 -7.17 2.12
C THR A 225 20.79 -6.15 1.29
N MET A 226 19.73 -5.58 1.84
CA MET A 226 18.91 -4.59 1.13
C MET A 226 19.60 -3.23 1.10
N THR A 227 19.56 -2.56 -0.04
CA THR A 227 20.00 -1.17 -0.20
C THR A 227 18.84 -0.21 -0.43
N ALA A 228 17.77 -0.68 -1.07
CA ALA A 228 16.50 0.02 -1.19
C ALA A 228 15.37 -1.00 -1.36
N TYR A 229 14.20 -0.71 -0.79
CA TYR A 229 13.01 -1.53 -0.99
C TYR A 229 11.75 -0.68 -0.89
N ALA A 230 10.71 -1.11 -1.60
CA ALA A 230 9.36 -0.56 -1.51
C ALA A 230 8.32 -1.65 -1.82
N PHE A 231 7.07 -1.41 -1.44
CA PHE A 231 6.04 -2.44 -1.50
C PHE A 231 4.65 -1.87 -1.83
N ALA A 232 3.93 -2.51 -2.74
CA ALA A 232 2.57 -2.15 -3.07
C ALA A 232 1.72 -3.38 -3.43
N HIS A 233 0.42 -3.32 -3.17
CA HIS A 233 -0.53 -4.29 -3.73
C HIS A 233 -1.06 -3.76 -5.06
N TRP A 234 -1.41 -4.67 -5.98
CA TRP A 234 -2.21 -4.35 -7.15
C TRP A 234 -2.74 -5.62 -7.80
N GLY A 235 -4.01 -5.62 -8.19
CA GLY A 235 -4.63 -6.70 -8.95
C GLY A 235 -4.75 -8.03 -8.20
N GLY A 236 -4.65 -8.01 -6.86
CA GLY A 236 -4.59 -9.22 -6.03
C GLY A 236 -3.19 -9.84 -5.90
N HIS A 237 -2.18 -9.15 -6.40
CA HIS A 237 -0.76 -9.50 -6.28
C HIS A 237 -0.03 -8.46 -5.43
N PHE A 238 1.15 -8.83 -4.97
CA PHE A 238 2.08 -7.90 -4.34
C PHE A 238 3.27 -7.61 -5.24
N TRP A 239 3.72 -6.36 -5.21
CA TRP A 239 4.80 -5.84 -6.03
C TRP A 239 5.92 -5.39 -5.10
N VAL A 240 7.01 -6.15 -5.12
CA VAL A 240 8.20 -5.87 -4.32
C VAL A 240 9.23 -5.18 -5.21
N PHE A 241 9.52 -3.93 -4.90
CA PHE A 241 10.58 -3.16 -5.53
C PHE A 241 11.82 -3.36 -4.67
N LEU A 242 12.85 -4.04 -5.17
CA LEU A 242 13.99 -4.43 -4.36
C LEU A 242 15.33 -4.16 -5.06
N GLN A 243 16.24 -3.51 -4.34
CA GLN A 243 17.65 -3.39 -4.70
C GLN A 243 18.50 -4.02 -3.60
N LYS A 244 19.40 -4.92 -3.98
CA LYS A 244 20.25 -5.71 -3.07
C LYS A 244 21.73 -5.48 -3.32
N GLY A 245 22.51 -5.36 -2.23
CA GLY A 245 23.96 -5.38 -2.26
C GLY A 245 24.56 -4.44 -3.30
N ALA A 246 25.24 -5.02 -4.31
CA ALA A 246 25.91 -4.29 -5.38
C ALA A 246 25.04 -4.10 -6.64
N GLU A 247 23.75 -4.44 -6.61
CA GLU A 247 22.83 -4.15 -7.70
C GLU A 247 22.80 -2.64 -7.98
N THR A 248 22.84 -2.26 -9.26
CA THR A 248 22.94 -0.87 -9.69
C THR A 248 21.60 -0.14 -9.72
N SER A 249 20.49 -0.89 -9.67
CA SER A 249 19.12 -0.36 -9.62
C SER A 249 18.14 -1.41 -9.11
N THR A 250 16.96 -0.96 -8.72
CA THR A 250 15.83 -1.78 -8.29
C THR A 250 15.42 -2.80 -9.35
N THR A 251 15.10 -4.01 -8.90
CA THR A 251 14.34 -5.06 -9.63
C THR A 251 12.92 -5.09 -9.08
N VAL A 252 11.91 -5.27 -9.94
CA VAL A 252 10.51 -5.41 -9.53
C VAL A 252 10.12 -6.89 -9.55
N TYR A 253 9.61 -7.40 -8.43
CA TYR A 253 9.13 -8.77 -8.30
C TYR A 253 7.60 -8.77 -8.13
N GLU A 254 6.93 -9.64 -8.87
CA GLU A 254 5.50 -9.89 -8.73
C GLU A 254 5.31 -11.15 -7.89
N VAL A 255 4.63 -11.02 -6.76
CA VAL A 255 4.32 -12.08 -5.80
C VAL A 255 2.82 -12.34 -5.85
N ASP A 256 2.40 -13.56 -6.14
CA ASP A 256 1.00 -13.96 -6.10
C ASP A 256 0.42 -13.76 -4.71
N GLY A 257 -0.66 -12.96 -4.59
CA GLY A 257 -1.16 -12.55 -3.27
C GLY A 257 -1.80 -13.68 -2.46
N MET A 258 -2.23 -14.74 -3.13
CA MET A 258 -2.85 -15.91 -2.49
C MET A 258 -1.79 -16.92 -2.03
N THR A 259 -0.80 -17.19 -2.86
CA THR A 259 0.15 -18.30 -2.69
C THR A 259 1.55 -17.88 -2.26
N GLY A 260 1.90 -16.60 -2.39
CA GLY A 260 3.25 -16.10 -2.16
C GLY A 260 4.25 -16.51 -3.25
N VAL A 261 3.80 -17.07 -4.38
CA VAL A 261 4.71 -17.50 -5.44
C VAL A 261 5.17 -16.28 -6.24
N ILE A 262 6.48 -16.10 -6.37
CA ILE A 262 7.05 -15.11 -7.29
C ILE A 262 6.83 -15.57 -8.74
N SER A 263 5.99 -14.85 -9.47
CA SER A 263 5.61 -15.19 -10.85
C SER A 263 6.63 -14.69 -11.86
N THR A 264 7.18 -13.49 -11.65
CA THR A 264 8.12 -12.83 -12.57
C THR A 264 8.99 -11.80 -11.87
N ALA A 265 10.08 -11.40 -12.55
CA ALA A 265 10.91 -10.27 -12.16
C ALA A 265 11.20 -9.37 -13.38
N THR A 266 11.12 -8.05 -13.18
CA THR A 266 11.53 -7.03 -14.16
C THR A 266 12.86 -6.42 -13.70
N PRO A 267 14.01 -6.86 -14.25
CA PRO A 267 15.32 -6.35 -13.86
C PRO A 267 15.62 -4.98 -14.47
N ALA A 268 16.58 -4.28 -13.84
CA ALA A 268 17.22 -3.06 -14.35
C ALA A 268 16.26 -1.88 -14.63
N THR A 269 15.60 -1.40 -13.57
CA THR A 269 14.75 -0.20 -13.66
C THR A 269 15.53 1.10 -13.86
N GLY A 270 16.84 1.11 -13.62
CA GLY A 270 17.65 2.33 -13.61
C GLY A 270 17.29 3.31 -12.48
N ARG A 271 16.51 2.85 -11.50
CA ARG A 271 15.96 3.62 -10.37
C ARG A 271 16.42 3.01 -9.05
N THR A 272 16.49 3.82 -8.00
CA THR A 272 16.60 3.37 -6.60
C THR A 272 15.30 3.69 -5.90
N ILE A 273 14.34 2.77 -5.99
CA ILE A 273 12.98 2.95 -5.47
C ILE A 273 12.96 2.65 -3.98
N VAL A 274 12.51 3.64 -3.20
CA VAL A 274 12.42 3.59 -1.73
C VAL A 274 11.01 3.76 -1.20
N GLY A 275 10.06 4.15 -2.05
CA GLY A 275 8.65 4.20 -1.69
C GLY A 275 7.78 3.77 -2.85
N ALA A 276 6.70 3.06 -2.54
CA ALA A 276 5.71 2.62 -3.49
C ALA A 276 4.34 2.69 -2.82
N GLY A 277 3.38 3.34 -3.46
CA GLY A 277 2.07 3.58 -2.90
C GLY A 277 0.99 3.40 -3.94
N VAL A 278 -0.14 2.86 -3.50
CA VAL A 278 -1.39 2.79 -4.24
C VAL A 278 -2.49 3.37 -3.38
N SER A 279 -3.48 3.99 -4.02
CA SER A 279 -4.72 4.31 -3.34
C SER A 279 -5.43 3.01 -2.92
N THR A 280 -6.26 3.08 -1.89
CA THR A 280 -7.14 1.96 -1.52
C THR A 280 -8.22 1.65 -2.57
N CYS A 281 -8.26 2.45 -3.64
CA CYS A 281 -9.06 2.25 -4.84
C CYS A 281 -8.40 1.35 -5.90
N ALA A 282 -7.13 1.01 -5.74
CA ALA A 282 -6.45 0.09 -6.64
C ALA A 282 -7.18 -1.28 -6.69
N PRO A 283 -7.18 -1.95 -7.85
CA PRO A 283 -7.90 -3.21 -8.01
C PRO A 283 -7.36 -4.28 -7.04
N VAL A 284 -8.27 -5.00 -6.40
CA VAL A 284 -7.94 -6.14 -5.53
C VAL A 284 -7.94 -7.48 -6.27
N VAL A 285 -8.39 -7.50 -7.52
CA VAL A 285 -8.34 -8.62 -8.47
C VAL A 285 -8.26 -8.06 -9.89
N ILE A 286 -7.62 -8.78 -10.81
CA ILE A 286 -7.73 -8.55 -12.26
C ILE A 286 -8.84 -9.47 -12.78
N LEU A 287 -9.85 -8.90 -13.44
CA LEU A 287 -10.94 -9.67 -14.08
C LEU A 287 -10.55 -10.17 -15.47
#